data_AF-A0A961ST57-F1
#
_entry.id   AF-A0A961ST57-F1
#
_cell.length_a   1.000
_cell.length_b   1.000
_cell.length_c   1.000
_cell.angle_alpha   90.00
_cell.angle_beta   90.00
_cell.angle_gamma   90.00
#
_symmetry.space_group_name_H-M   'P 1'
#
loop_
_entity.id
_entity.type
_entity.pdbx_description
1 polymer ?
#
loop_
_entity_poly.entity_id
_entity_poly.type
_entity_poly.pdbx_seq_one_letter_code
_entity_poly.pdbx_strand_id
1 'polypeptide(L)' 'HDVTRYYKKAVTIIDADELAGAMTEQLAALFEEDGGAAPGGRQPRGRRRA' A
#
# COMPACT_ATOMS: atom_id res chain seq x y z
N HIS A 1 -9.76 -4.96 -23.81
CA HIS A 1 -9.08 -5.86 -22.87
C HIS A 1 -8.26 -6.83 -23.70
N ASP A 2 -6.93 -6.76 -23.66
CA ASP A 2 -6.06 -7.71 -24.36
C ASP A 2 -5.42 -8.62 -23.31
N VAL A 3 -6.19 -9.63 -22.91
CA VAL A 3 -5.76 -10.63 -21.92
C VAL A 3 -4.64 -11.52 -22.46
N THR A 4 -4.56 -11.68 -23.79
CA THR A 4 -3.62 -12.56 -24.49
C THR A 4 -2.17 -12.14 -24.28
N ARG A 5 -1.91 -10.83 -24.13
CA ARG A 5 -0.59 -10.27 -23.80
C ARG A 5 0.03 -10.90 -22.54
N TYR A 6 -0.78 -11.38 -21.60
CA TYR A 6 -0.34 -11.86 -20.30
C TYR A 6 -0.36 -13.39 -20.14
N TYR A 7 -0.72 -14.17 -21.18
CA TYR A 7 -0.76 -15.64 -21.07
C TYR A 7 0.59 -16.24 -20.67
N LYS A 8 1.71 -15.61 -21.07
CA LYS A 8 3.06 -16.02 -20.63
C LYS A 8 3.28 -15.93 -19.12
N LYS A 9 2.46 -15.16 -18.40
CA LYS A 9 2.50 -14.95 -16.95
C LYS A 9 1.27 -15.55 -16.27
N ALA A 10 0.49 -16.38 -16.96
CA ALA A 10 -0.71 -16.96 -16.39
C ALA A 10 -0.32 -17.91 -15.25
N VAL A 11 -0.99 -17.76 -14.12
CA VAL A 11 -0.84 -18.63 -12.94
C VAL A 11 -2.18 -19.33 -12.72
N THR A 12 -2.14 -20.64 -12.52
CA THR A 12 -3.30 -21.42 -12.08
C THR A 12 -3.42 -21.29 -10.57
N ILE A 13 -4.53 -20.72 -10.12
CA ILE A 13 -4.79 -20.52 -8.69
C ILE A 13 -5.76 -21.60 -8.25
N ILE A 14 -5.35 -22.37 -7.26
CA ILE A 14 -6.07 -23.56 -6.79
C ILE A 14 -7.05 -23.18 -5.66
N ASP A 15 -6.67 -22.20 -4.84
CA ASP A 15 -7.42 -21.74 -3.68
C ASP A 15 -7.66 -20.23 -3.76
N ALA A 16 -8.93 -19.83 -3.70
CA ALA A 16 -9.34 -18.44 -3.82
C ALA A 16 -9.21 -17.66 -2.51
N ASP A 17 -9.27 -18.33 -1.37
CA ASP A 17 -9.30 -17.67 -0.06
C ASP A 17 -7.90 -17.18 0.31
N GLU A 18 -6.88 -18.02 0.10
CA GLU A 18 -5.48 -17.64 0.30
C GLU A 18 -5.06 -16.51 -0.67
N LEU A 19 -5.50 -16.59 -1.93
CA LEU A 19 -5.29 -15.53 -2.91
C LEU A 19 -5.91 -14.21 -2.46
N ALA A 20 -7.18 -14.25 -2.04
CA ALA A 20 -7.89 -13.05 -1.61
C ALA A 20 -7.20 -12.39 -0.41
N GLY A 21 -6.71 -13.19 0.54
CA GLY A 21 -5.89 -12.72 1.66
C GLY A 21 -4.63 -12.00 1.19
N ALA A 22 -3.80 -12.66 0.38
CA ALA A 22 -2.55 -12.09 -0.11
C ALA A 22 -2.76 -10.84 -0.99
N MET A 23 -3.82 -10.82 -1.82
CA MET A 23 -4.17 -9.63 -2.61
C MET A 23 -4.63 -8.47 -1.72
N THR A 24 -5.38 -8.75 -0.65
CA THR A 24 -5.85 -7.73 0.28
C THR A 24 -4.69 -7.11 1.06
N GLU A 25 -3.72 -7.91 1.50
CA GLU A 25 -2.49 -7.43 2.14
C GLU A 25 -1.67 -6.54 1.21
N GLN A 26 -1.48 -6.95 -0.05
CA GLN A 26 -0.77 -6.13 -1.05
C GLN A 26 -1.50 -4.81 -1.32
N LEU A 27 -2.83 -4.82 -1.37
CA LEU A 27 -3.64 -3.61 -1.51
C LEU A 27 -3.51 -2.72 -0.27
N ALA A 28 -3.57 -3.28 0.94
CA ALA A 28 -3.39 -2.53 2.18
C ALA A 28 -2.03 -1.83 2.23
N ALA A 29 -0.95 -2.53 1.84
CA ALA A 29 0.40 -1.99 1.79
C ALA A 29 0.53 -0.74 0.91
N LEU A 30 -0.23 -0.64 -0.18
CA LEU A 30 -0.23 0.55 -1.05
C LEU A 30 -0.77 1.81 -0.37
N PHE A 31 -1.61 1.66 0.66
CA PHE A 31 -2.26 2.78 1.35
C PHE A 31 -1.68 3.02 2.76
N GLU A 32 -0.93 2.08 3.31
CA GLU A 32 -0.24 2.24 4.60
C GLU A 32 1.00 3.16 4.50
N GLU A 33 1.63 3.27 3.32
CA GLU A 33 2.83 4.12 3.12
C GLU A 33 2.54 5.63 3.05
N ASP A 34 1.27 6.06 2.91
CA ASP A 34 0.88 7.48 2.85
C ASP A 34 0.28 8.03 4.17
N GLY A 35 -0.02 7.17 5.15
CA GLY A 35 -0.74 7.54 6.38
C GLY A 35 0.12 7.97 7.58
N GLY A 36 1.45 7.83 7.50
CA GLY A 36 2.36 8.04 8.64
C GLY A 36 2.89 9.46 8.84
N ALA A 37 2.69 10.36 7.87
CA ALA A 37 3.08 11.76 8.00
C ALA A 37 1.85 12.62 8.34
N ALA A 38 1.42 12.57 9.60
CA ALA A 38 0.46 13.54 10.11
C ALA A 38 0.93 14.96 9.75
N PRO A 39 0.14 15.80 9.04
CA PRO A 39 0.47 17.20 8.79
C PRO A 39 0.16 18.05 10.03
N GLY A 40 0.59 17.57 11.20
CA GLY A 40 0.26 18.13 12.50
C GLY A 40 1.46 18.02 13.44
N GLY A 41 2.23 19.09 13.54
CA GLY A 41 2.96 19.37 14.77
C GLY A 41 4.49 19.28 14.72
N ARG A 42 5.15 19.84 13.70
CA ARG A 42 6.45 20.47 13.98
C ARG A 42 6.18 21.80 14.69
N GLN A 43 5.92 21.67 15.99
CA GLN A 43 5.74 22.73 16.98
C GLN A 43 6.68 23.92 16.69
N PRO A 44 6.17 25.15 16.48
CA PRO A 44 7.02 26.32 16.40
C PRO A 44 7.54 26.59 17.81
N ARG A 45 8.76 26.12 18.11
CA ARG A 45 9.45 26.53 19.33
C ARG A 45 9.97 27.94 19.14
N GLY A 46 9.05 28.88 19.34
CA GLY A 46 9.41 30.24 19.65
C GLY A 46 10.34 30.29 20.87
N ARG A 47 11.33 31.17 20.75
CA ARG A 47 11.65 32.18 21.76
C ARG A 47 12.32 31.68 23.05
N ARG A 48 13.65 31.68 23.02
CA ARG A 48 14.51 32.08 24.15
C ARG A 48 15.60 32.98 23.55
N ARG A 49 15.42 34.31 23.53
CA ARG A 49 15.88 35.27 24.56
C ARG A 49 17.22 34.87 25.19
N ALA A 50 18.30 35.45 24.67
CA ALA A 50 19.46 35.94 25.41
C ALA A 50 20.12 37.03 24.55
#